data_AF-A0A354X640-F1
#
_entry.id   AF-A0A354X640-F1
#
_cell.length_a   1.000
_cell.length_b   1.000
_cell.length_c   1.000
_cell.angle_alpha   90.00
_cell.angle_beta   90.00
_cell.angle_gamma   90.00
#
_symmetry.space_group_name_H-M   'P 1'
#
loop_
_entity.id
_entity.type
_entity.pdbx_description
1 polymer ?
#
loop_
_entity_poly.entity_id
_entity_poly.type
_entity_poly.pdbx_seq_one_letter_code
_entity_poly.pdbx_strand_id
1 'polypeptide(L)'
;DYFQTVKGGGHGDYRLITLAPNSVQEMADFVGLGFDLAFKYRNPAMILTDGVIGQMMEKVKLPEYQRRRTEQEIRQQCPWATLGKT
;
A
#
# COMPACT_ATOMS: atom_id res chain seq x y z
N ASP A 1 9.00 14.13 9.25
CA ASP A 1 8.19 13.12 8.58
C ASP A 1 7.88 13.46 7.11
N TYR A 2 7.09 14.50 6.84
CA TYR A 2 6.65 14.87 5.47
C TYR A 2 7.73 14.74 4.37
N PHE A 3 8.91 15.35 4.52
CA PHE A 3 9.94 15.28 3.49
C PHE A 3 10.48 13.86 3.27
N GLN A 4 10.65 13.08 4.34
CA GLN A 4 11.06 11.67 4.23
C GLN A 4 10.02 10.87 3.44
N THR A 5 8.73 11.12 3.69
CA THR A 5 7.66 10.32 3.11
C THR A 5 7.29 10.75 1.71
N VAL A 6 7.36 12.03 1.35
CA VAL A 6 6.97 12.51 0.02
C VAL A 6 8.14 12.88 -0.91
N LYS A 7 9.35 13.10 -0.38
CA LYS A 7 10.54 13.46 -1.18
C LYS A 7 11.62 12.38 -1.23
N GLY A 8 11.48 11.31 -0.45
CA GLY A 8 12.37 10.15 -0.48
C GLY A 8 13.03 9.90 0.87
N GLY A 9 12.99 8.65 1.31
CA GLY A 9 13.54 8.21 2.61
C GLY A 9 14.97 7.67 2.54
N GLY A 10 15.60 7.70 1.36
CA GLY A 10 16.93 7.12 1.14
C GLY A 10 17.55 7.56 -0.19
N HIS A 11 18.67 6.94 -0.56
CA HIS A 11 19.36 7.25 -1.82
C HIS A 11 18.51 6.94 -3.06
N GLY A 12 18.68 7.73 -4.11
CA GLY A 12 18.05 7.49 -5.42
C GLY A 12 16.83 8.35 -5.74
N ASP A 13 16.61 9.46 -5.03
CA ASP A 13 15.66 10.53 -5.36
C ASP A 13 14.24 10.05 -5.74
N TYR A 14 13.79 8.96 -5.13
CA TYR A 14 12.48 8.38 -5.37
C TYR A 14 11.39 9.14 -4.62
N ARG A 15 10.19 9.20 -5.19
CA ARG A 15 9.01 9.78 -4.55
C ARG A 15 8.05 8.67 -4.20
N LEU A 16 7.68 8.53 -2.93
CA LEU A 16 6.71 7.52 -2.52
C LEU A 16 5.28 8.02 -2.73
N ILE A 17 4.37 7.08 -2.93
CA ILE A 17 2.94 7.33 -2.82
C ILE A 17 2.58 7.25 -1.34
N THR A 18 2.36 8.39 -0.68
CA THR A 18 2.06 8.44 0.76
C THR A 18 0.56 8.59 1.00
N LEU A 19 0.00 7.70 1.80
CA LEU A 19 -1.37 7.75 2.30
C LEU A 19 -1.32 8.04 3.81
N ALA A 20 -2.01 9.08 4.27
CA ALA A 20 -2.03 9.48 5.68
C ALA A 20 -3.45 9.31 6.24
N PRO A 21 -3.77 8.21 6.94
CA PRO A 21 -5.11 7.97 7.46
C PRO A 21 -5.40 8.90 8.64
N ASN A 22 -6.66 9.26 8.79
CA ASN A 22 -7.19 10.04 9.90
C ASN A 22 -8.12 9.21 10.83
N SER A 23 -8.30 7.91 10.53
CA SER A 23 -9.15 6.99 11.31
C SER A 23 -8.69 5.55 11.19
N VAL A 24 -9.22 4.67 12.06
CA VAL A 24 -8.94 3.23 11.99
C VAL A 24 -9.59 2.61 10.75
N GLN A 25 -10.71 3.17 10.28
CA GLN A 25 -11.34 2.76 9.02
C GLN A 25 -10.43 3.05 7.81
N GLU A 26 -9.89 4.27 7.70
CA GLU A 26 -8.95 4.61 6.63
C GLU A 26 -7.65 3.79 6.72
N MET A 27 -7.17 3.46 7.93
CA MET A 27 -6.05 2.54 8.08
C MET A 27 -6.33 1.18 7.42
N ALA A 28 -7.53 0.63 7.58
CA ALA A 28 -7.92 -0.62 6.94
C ALA A 28 -8.06 -0.49 5.42
N ASP A 29 -8.73 0.57 4.95
CA ASP A 29 -9.00 0.77 3.52
C ASP A 29 -7.73 1.10 2.73
N PHE A 30 -6.79 1.84 3.33
CA PHE A 30 -5.55 2.27 2.68
C PHE A 30 -4.58 1.11 2.40
N VAL A 31 -4.73 -0.04 3.05
CA VAL A 31 -3.96 -1.24 2.70
C VAL A 31 -4.27 -1.68 1.27
N GLY A 32 -5.55 -1.82 0.93
CA GLY A 32 -5.99 -2.19 -0.42
C GLY A 32 -5.60 -1.13 -1.46
N LEU A 33 -5.92 0.13 -1.18
CA LEU A 33 -5.56 1.25 -2.05
C LEU A 33 -4.04 1.35 -2.26
N GLY A 34 -3.25 1.10 -1.22
CA GLY A 34 -1.78 1.09 -1.27
C GLY A 34 -1.25 0.07 -2.26
N PHE A 35 -1.79 -1.16 -2.25
CA PHE A 35 -1.45 -2.18 -3.25
C PHE A 35 -1.84 -1.76 -4.66
N ASP A 36 -3.06 -1.27 -4.86
CA ASP A 36 -3.53 -0.86 -6.18
C ASP A 36 -2.68 0.26 -6.78
N LEU A 37 -2.34 1.27 -5.97
CA LEU A 37 -1.47 2.38 -6.39
C LEU A 37 -0.04 1.89 -6.63
N ALA A 38 0.50 1.05 -5.75
CA ALA A 38 1.87 0.54 -5.90
C ALA A 38 2.04 -0.27 -7.20
N PHE A 39 1.08 -1.15 -7.51
CA PHE A 39 1.11 -1.96 -8.72
C PHE A 39 0.83 -1.14 -9.98
N LYS A 40 -0.11 -0.18 -9.92
CA LYS A 40 -0.42 0.71 -11.04
C LYS A 40 0.77 1.57 -11.45
N TYR A 41 1.45 2.18 -10.48
CA TYR A 41 2.55 3.11 -10.73
C TYR A 41 3.93 2.46 -10.67
N ARG A 42 4.01 1.16 -10.31
CA ARG A 42 5.27 0.42 -10.10
C ARG A 42 6.22 1.18 -9.16
N ASN A 43 5.65 1.70 -8.09
CA ASN A 43 6.30 2.60 -7.17
C ASN A 43 5.92 2.22 -5.74
N PRO A 44 6.81 2.30 -4.74
CA PRO A 44 6.43 1.94 -3.39
C PRO A 44 5.37 2.90 -2.83
N ALA A 45 4.40 2.34 -2.11
CA ALA A 45 3.40 3.07 -1.36
C ALA A 45 3.70 2.98 0.15
N MET A 46 3.41 4.04 0.88
CA MET A 46 3.61 4.14 2.33
C MET A 46 2.31 4.60 2.99
N ILE A 47 1.90 3.90 4.04
CA ILE A 47 0.83 4.34 4.93
C ILE A 47 1.50 5.01 6.13
N LEU A 48 1.36 6.32 6.24
CA LEU A 48 1.95 7.13 7.30
C LEU A 48 0.92 7.42 8.38
N THR A 49 0.98 6.66 9.48
CA THR A 49 0.12 6.81 10.66
C THR A 49 0.90 7.34 11.85
N ASP A 50 0.20 7.78 12.89
CA ASP A 50 0.76 8.12 14.18
C ASP A 50 0.39 7.10 15.28
N GLY A 51 0.98 7.28 16.46
CA GLY A 51 0.76 6.42 17.62
C GLY A 51 -0.62 6.58 18.29
N VAL A 52 -1.33 7.69 18.06
CA VAL A 52 -2.69 7.88 18.57
C VAL A 52 -3.64 7.00 17.78
N ILE A 53 -3.67 7.12 16.44
CA ILE A 53 -4.54 6.28 15.61
C ILE A 53 -4.19 4.80 15.77
N GLY A 54 -2.89 4.47 15.90
CA GLY A 54 -2.44 3.09 16.14
C GLY A 54 -2.89 2.47 17.48
N GLN A 55 -3.38 3.27 18.43
CA GLN A 55 -3.95 2.83 19.71
C GLN A 55 -5.47 3.01 19.78
N MET A 56 -6.09 3.64 18.77
CA MET A 56 -7.53 3.83 18.73
C MET A 56 -8.26 2.54 18.39
N MET A 57 -9.48 2.41 18.93
CA MET A 57 -10.41 1.35 18.57
C MET A 57 -11.68 1.96 18.01
N GLU A 58 -12.01 1.59 16.78
CA GLU A 58 -13.24 2.00 16.11
C GLU A 58 -13.91 0.77 15.50
N LYS A 59 -15.23 0.82 15.32
CA LYS A 59 -15.90 -0.19 14.52
C LYS A 59 -15.50 0.02 13.06
N VAL A 60 -14.89 -1.00 12.46
CA VAL A 60 -14.50 -0.98 11.05
C VAL A 60 -15.39 -1.90 10.23
N LYS A 61 -15.68 -1.47 9.01
CA LYS A 61 -16.25 -2.34 7.97
C LYS A 61 -15.09 -2.84 7.12
N LEU A 62 -14.82 -4.14 7.20
CA LEU A 62 -13.80 -4.75 6.36
C LEU A 62 -14.29 -4.86 4.91
N PRO A 63 -13.37 -4.72 3.93
CA PRO A 63 -13.70 -4.96 2.53
C PRO A 63 -14.10 -6.42 2.32
N GLU A 64 -14.79 -6.68 1.22
CA GLU A 64 -15.11 -8.05 0.82
C GLU A 64 -13.82 -8.87 0.65
N TYR A 65 -13.92 -10.17 0.95
CA TYR A 65 -12.80 -11.07 0.79
C TYR A 65 -12.32 -11.09 -0.67
N GLN A 66 -11.04 -10.82 -0.88
CA GLN A 66 -10.41 -10.92 -2.19
C GLN A 66 -9.56 -12.18 -2.27
N ARG A 67 -9.87 -13.03 -3.27
CA ARG A 67 -9.05 -14.19 -3.62
C ARG A 67 -7.65 -13.74 -4.04
N ARG A 68 -6.63 -14.49 -3.61
CA ARG A 68 -5.26 -14.34 -4.15
C ARG A 68 -5.26 -14.60 -5.67
N ARG A 69 -4.62 -13.71 -6.42
CA ARG A 69 -4.38 -13.88 -7.87
C ARG A 69 -3.54 -15.14 -8.11
N THR A 70 -3.92 -15.92 -9.12
CA THR A 70 -3.12 -17.05 -9.62
C THR A 70 -1.89 -16.54 -10.35
N GLU A 71 -0.87 -17.39 -10.53
CA GLU A 71 0.31 -17.03 -11.30
C GLU A 71 -0.02 -16.59 -12.73
N GLN A 72 -1.00 -17.24 -13.38
CA GLN A 72 -1.43 -16.88 -14.73
C GLN A 72 -2.01 -15.47 -14.77
N GLU A 73 -2.85 -15.11 -13.80
CA GLU A 73 -3.43 -13.77 -13.69
C GLU A 73 -2.35 -12.72 -13.41
N ILE A 74 -1.36 -13.04 -12.57
CA ILE A 74 -0.23 -12.13 -12.29
C ILE A 74 0.60 -11.92 -13.57
N ARG A 75 0.90 -12.96 -14.35
CA ARG A 75 1.65 -12.81 -15.61
C ARG A 75 0.91 -11.93 -16.63
N GLN A 76 -0.42 -12.04 -16.69
CA GLN A 76 -1.23 -11.24 -17.60
C GLN A 76 -1.34 -9.77 -17.16
N GLN A 77 -1.62 -9.53 -15.88
CA GLN A 77 -1.86 -8.18 -15.34
C GLN A 77 -0.56 -7.43 -15.01
N CYS A 78 0.48 -8.16 -14.62
CA CYS A 78 1.74 -7.65 -14.13
C CYS A 78 2.91 -8.40 -14.79
N PRO A 79 3.11 -8.26 -16.12
CA PRO A 79 4.15 -8.99 -16.85
C PRO A 79 5.58 -8.64 -16.41
N TRP A 80 5.74 -7.54 -15.68
CA TRP A 80 6.98 -7.08 -15.07
C TRP A 80 7.32 -7.79 -13.75
N ALA A 81 6.36 -8.48 -13.13
CA ALA A 81 6.56 -9.08 -11.81
C ALA A 81 7.35 -10.39 -11.91
N THR A 82 8.38 -10.54 -11.07
CA THR A 82 9.10 -11.81 -10.93
C THR A 82 8.30 -12.76 -10.04
N LEU A 83 8.18 -14.02 -10.47
CA LEU A 83 7.40 -15.05 -9.75
C LEU A 83 8.29 -16.06 -9.00
N GLY A 84 9.59 -15.79 -8.91
CA GLY A 84 10.56 -16.73 -8.35
C GLY A 84 10.80 -17.95 -9.24
N LYS A 85 11.46 -18.98 -8.68
CA LYS A 85 11.65 -20.28 -9.34
C LYS A 85 10.38 -21.11 -9.15
N THR A 86 9.80 -21.55 -10.26
CA THR A 86 8.84 -22.67 -10.34
C THR A 86 9.47 -23.99 -9.90
#